data_AF-A0A6L2ML12-F1
#
_entry.id   AF-A0A6L2ML12-F1
#
_cell.length_a   1.000
_cell.length_b   1.000
_cell.length_c   1.000
_cell.angle_alpha   90.00
_cell.angle_beta   90.00
_cell.angle_gamma   90.00
#
_symmetry.space_group_name_H-M   'P 1'
#
loop_
_entity.id
_entity.type
_entity.pdbx_description
1 polymer ?
#
loop_
_entity_poly.entity_id
_entity_poly.type
_entity_poly.pdbx_seq_one_letter_code
_entity_poly.pdbx_strand_id
1 'polypeptide(L)'
;MQIKFSEFVGRHIGEKEGIILEAETGDLLGAHRGFWFYTIGQRQGLKLAGGPWYVVEKDVKNNVVFVSRNYYSVDKRRRSFRVGSFRWISGSPPRNFDQLRCKVRHGPGFYNCTLHMELAEDGTENIGTVQLPEDDQGLAAGQFAAFYEGQVCVGSGVILESWDDSGFPVCDKAREIANMEDKSKLGKPVKIKPRPEDCMRNTTYVNVQ
;
A
#
# COMPACT_ATOMS: atom_id res chain seq x y z
N MET A 1 11.55 25.59 12.25
CA MET A 1 12.49 24.53 11.81
C MET A 1 11.64 23.34 11.36
N GLN A 2 11.59 23.05 10.06
CA GLN A 2 10.78 21.94 9.54
C GLN A 2 11.57 20.63 9.73
N ILE A 3 11.13 19.80 10.68
CA ILE A 3 11.74 18.49 10.94
C ILE A 3 11.28 17.53 9.84
N LYS A 4 12.20 16.73 9.27
CA LYS A 4 11.82 15.69 8.30
C LYS A 4 10.99 14.62 9.01
N PHE A 5 9.93 14.12 8.38
CA PHE A 5 9.05 13.11 8.98
C PHE A 5 9.81 11.87 9.50
N SER A 6 10.80 11.39 8.73
CA SER A 6 11.65 10.26 9.16
C SER A 6 12.47 10.55 10.41
N GLU A 7 12.91 11.80 10.59
CA GLU A 7 13.64 12.22 11.78
C GLU A 7 12.70 12.32 12.99
N PHE A 8 11.49 12.83 12.80
CA PHE A 8 10.46 12.86 13.83
C PHE A 8 10.12 11.44 14.33
N VAL A 9 9.84 10.52 13.42
CA VAL A 9 9.50 9.13 13.77
C VAL A 9 10.68 8.44 14.45
N GLY A 10 11.90 8.61 13.94
CA GLY A 10 13.11 8.04 14.55
C GLY A 10 13.34 8.51 15.99
N ARG A 11 13.00 9.76 16.33
CA ARG A 11 13.10 10.28 17.71
C ARG A 11 12.09 9.68 18.68
N HIS A 12 10.92 9.25 18.20
CA HIS A 12 9.83 8.76 19.06
C HIS A 12 9.74 7.23 19.11
N ILE A 13 10.02 6.54 18.01
CA ILE A 13 9.87 5.08 17.88
C ILE A 13 11.23 4.39 17.78
N GLY A 14 12.29 5.14 17.46
CA GLY A 14 13.62 4.58 17.20
C GLY A 14 13.74 3.97 15.82
N GLU A 15 14.80 3.17 15.65
CA GLU A 15 15.13 2.46 14.42
C GLU A 15 15.40 1.00 14.76
N LYS A 16 14.89 0.11 13.90
CA LYS A 16 15.16 -1.32 13.99
C LYS A 16 15.51 -1.82 12.61
N GLU A 17 16.79 -2.15 12.41
CA GLU A 17 17.24 -2.62 11.12
C GLU A 17 16.50 -3.92 10.71
N GLY A 18 16.07 -3.96 9.47
CA GLY A 18 15.38 -5.08 8.85
C GLY A 18 15.82 -5.25 7.40
N ILE A 19 15.31 -6.27 6.73
CA ILE A 19 15.72 -6.61 5.35
C ILE A 19 14.65 -6.25 4.33
N ILE A 20 15.09 -5.96 3.11
CA ILE A 20 14.23 -5.72 1.95
C ILE A 20 14.36 -6.91 1.00
N LEU A 21 13.25 -7.56 0.68
CA LEU A 21 13.17 -8.72 -0.22
C LEU A 21 12.35 -8.38 -1.48
N GLU A 22 12.75 -8.93 -2.63
CA GLU A 22 11.87 -8.96 -3.82
C GLU A 22 10.78 -10.00 -3.61
N ALA A 23 9.51 -9.59 -3.74
CA ALA A 23 8.35 -10.44 -3.45
C ALA A 23 8.29 -11.68 -4.35
N GLU A 24 8.64 -11.54 -5.63
CA GLU A 24 8.56 -12.63 -6.60
C GLU A 24 9.71 -13.64 -6.52
N THR A 25 10.92 -13.19 -6.14
CA THR A 25 12.15 -14.02 -6.23
C THR A 25 12.72 -14.42 -4.88
N GLY A 26 12.32 -13.71 -3.81
CA GLY A 26 12.93 -13.83 -2.48
C GLY A 26 14.35 -13.31 -2.41
N ASP A 27 14.81 -12.55 -3.42
CA ASP A 27 16.16 -12.02 -3.43
C ASP A 27 16.32 -10.92 -2.39
N LEU A 28 17.41 -10.99 -1.62
CA LEU A 28 17.82 -9.95 -0.69
C LEU A 28 18.29 -8.73 -1.47
N LEU A 29 17.54 -7.63 -1.39
CA LEU A 29 17.85 -6.40 -2.12
C LEU A 29 18.58 -5.37 -1.26
N GLY A 30 18.44 -5.44 0.06
CA GLY A 30 19.10 -4.52 0.98
C GLY A 30 18.56 -4.56 2.39
N ALA A 31 18.86 -3.51 3.16
CA ALA A 31 18.38 -3.31 4.52
C ALA A 31 17.61 -1.99 4.65
N HIS A 32 16.79 -1.89 5.68
CA HIS A 32 16.02 -0.70 6.02
C HIS A 32 16.08 -0.40 7.52
N ARG A 33 15.76 0.84 7.92
CA ARG A 33 15.88 1.34 9.30
C ARG A 33 14.66 1.02 10.20
N GLY A 34 13.75 0.18 9.73
CA GLY A 34 12.46 -0.12 10.39
C GLY A 34 11.28 -0.03 9.42
N PHE A 35 10.32 -0.95 9.52
CA PHE A 35 9.22 -1.06 8.56
C PHE A 35 8.26 0.16 8.62
N TRP A 36 8.22 0.87 9.75
CA TRP A 36 7.36 2.05 9.97
C TRP A 36 7.75 3.26 9.14
N PHE A 37 8.96 3.28 8.55
CA PHE A 37 9.35 4.30 7.59
C PHE A 37 8.80 4.06 6.17
N TYR A 38 8.04 2.97 5.98
CA TYR A 38 7.55 2.53 4.68
C TYR A 38 6.02 2.45 4.64
N THR A 39 5.46 2.87 3.51
CA THR A 39 4.04 2.76 3.19
C THR A 39 3.86 1.84 1.99
N ILE A 40 2.85 0.96 2.00
CA ILE A 40 2.50 0.15 0.82
C ILE A 40 2.23 1.10 -0.36
N GLY A 41 2.76 0.77 -1.54
CA GLY A 41 2.73 1.61 -2.74
C GLY A 41 3.84 2.67 -2.81
N GLN A 42 4.68 2.80 -1.78
CA GLN A 42 5.80 3.75 -1.81
C GLN A 42 6.84 3.36 -2.88
N ARG A 43 7.16 4.32 -3.75
CA ARG A 43 8.22 4.21 -4.77
C ARG A 43 9.54 4.88 -4.37
N GLN A 44 9.46 6.07 -3.78
CA GLN A 44 10.63 6.89 -3.48
C GLN A 44 11.28 6.50 -2.15
N GLY A 45 12.56 6.81 -1.99
CA GLY A 45 13.28 6.59 -0.71
C GLY A 45 13.68 5.14 -0.43
N LEU A 46 13.43 4.19 -1.35
CA LEU A 46 13.84 2.79 -1.22
C LEU A 46 15.37 2.59 -1.39
N LYS A 47 16.05 3.51 -2.09
CA LYS A 47 17.50 3.45 -2.39
C LYS A 47 17.95 2.15 -3.08
N LEU A 48 17.07 1.53 -3.88
CA LEU A 48 17.36 0.33 -4.67
C LEU A 48 17.64 0.70 -6.14
N ALA A 49 18.60 0.00 -6.75
CA ALA A 49 18.90 0.11 -8.18
C ALA A 49 17.95 -0.75 -9.04
N GLY A 50 17.89 -0.52 -10.36
CA GLY A 50 17.15 -1.38 -11.30
C GLY A 50 15.61 -1.36 -11.15
N GLY A 51 15.07 -0.23 -10.68
CA GLY A 51 13.63 0.00 -10.47
C GLY A 51 12.83 0.23 -11.76
N PRO A 52 11.58 0.75 -11.67
CA PRO A 52 10.96 1.27 -10.46
C PRO A 52 10.54 0.14 -9.49
N TRP A 53 10.85 0.33 -8.21
CA TRP A 53 10.44 -0.55 -7.12
C TRP A 53 9.30 0.09 -6.33
N TYR A 54 8.40 -0.74 -5.81
CA TYR A 54 7.30 -0.32 -4.96
C TYR A 54 7.24 -1.24 -3.74
N VAL A 55 6.96 -0.68 -2.56
CA VAL A 55 6.61 -1.48 -1.37
C VAL A 55 5.29 -2.16 -1.62
N VAL A 56 5.25 -3.48 -1.50
CA VAL A 56 4.03 -4.25 -1.77
C VAL A 56 3.43 -4.85 -0.52
N GLU A 57 4.26 -5.16 0.46
CA GLU A 57 3.84 -5.70 1.75
C GLU A 57 4.88 -5.37 2.84
N LYS A 58 4.43 -5.37 4.10
CA LYS A 58 5.27 -5.24 5.29
C LYS A 58 4.98 -6.39 6.24
N ASP A 59 5.99 -7.17 6.57
CA ASP A 59 5.92 -8.16 7.65
C ASP A 59 6.36 -7.48 8.95
N VAL A 60 5.37 -7.08 9.74
CA VAL A 60 5.57 -6.38 11.02
C VAL A 60 6.24 -7.29 12.06
N LYS A 61 5.89 -8.58 12.07
CA LYS A 61 6.39 -9.56 13.04
C LYS A 61 7.89 -9.80 12.81
N ASN A 62 8.28 -9.98 11.56
CA ASN A 62 9.65 -10.34 11.18
C ASN A 62 10.53 -9.15 10.81
N ASN A 63 9.99 -7.92 10.80
CA ASN A 63 10.64 -6.68 10.38
C ASN A 63 11.22 -6.80 8.95
N VAL A 64 10.36 -7.17 7.99
CA VAL A 64 10.73 -7.31 6.57
C VAL A 64 9.84 -6.41 5.71
N VAL A 65 10.44 -5.78 4.71
CA VAL A 65 9.72 -5.02 3.68
C VAL A 65 9.83 -5.77 2.37
N PHE A 66 8.69 -6.14 1.79
CA PHE A 66 8.64 -6.75 0.47
C PHE A 66 8.45 -5.66 -0.59
N VAL A 67 9.21 -5.75 -1.67
CA VAL A 67 9.11 -4.85 -2.82
C VAL A 67 8.93 -5.61 -4.12
N SER A 68 8.34 -4.96 -5.11
CA SER A 68 8.19 -5.51 -6.45
C SER A 68 8.26 -4.41 -7.51
N ARG A 69 8.63 -4.80 -8.72
CA ARG A 69 8.56 -3.95 -9.92
C ARG A 69 7.25 -4.11 -10.69
N ASN A 70 6.43 -5.10 -10.32
CA ASN A 70 5.18 -5.46 -10.97
C ASN A 70 3.98 -5.00 -10.13
N TYR A 71 4.11 -3.87 -9.44
CA TYR A 71 3.07 -3.36 -8.53
C TYR A 71 1.75 -3.07 -9.25
N TYR A 72 1.81 -2.61 -10.50
CA TYR A 72 0.65 -2.27 -11.33
C TYR A 72 0.18 -3.39 -12.28
N SER A 73 0.59 -4.64 -12.09
CA SER A 73 0.16 -5.72 -12.99
C SER A 73 -1.36 -5.95 -12.93
N VAL A 74 -1.97 -6.37 -14.04
CA VAL A 74 -3.43 -6.55 -14.18
C VAL A 74 -4.00 -7.57 -13.19
N ASP A 75 -3.20 -8.54 -12.74
CA ASP A 75 -3.62 -9.52 -11.74
C ASP A 75 -3.65 -8.94 -10.30
N LYS A 76 -3.43 -7.63 -10.14
CA LYS A 76 -3.32 -6.92 -8.86
C LYS A 76 -4.25 -5.70 -8.79
N ARG A 77 -5.39 -5.81 -9.46
CA ARG A 77 -6.45 -4.80 -9.50
C ARG A 77 -7.06 -4.61 -8.12
N ARG A 78 -7.02 -3.39 -7.60
CA ARG A 78 -7.62 -3.03 -6.31
C ARG A 78 -8.91 -2.26 -6.56
N ARG A 79 -9.98 -3.02 -6.74
CA ARG A 79 -11.34 -2.51 -6.97
C ARG A 79 -12.24 -2.64 -5.76
N SER A 80 -11.82 -3.39 -4.75
CA SER A 80 -12.58 -3.53 -3.51
C SER A 80 -11.69 -3.34 -2.29
N PHE A 81 -12.27 -2.81 -1.22
CA PHE A 81 -11.60 -2.68 0.06
C PHE A 81 -12.60 -2.68 1.21
N ARG A 82 -12.16 -3.14 2.38
CA ARG A 82 -12.96 -3.17 3.60
C ARG A 82 -12.76 -1.89 4.40
N VAL A 83 -13.84 -1.39 4.96
CA VAL A 83 -13.90 -0.18 5.76
C VAL A 83 -14.58 -0.50 7.08
N GLY A 84 -13.99 -0.05 8.17
CA GLY A 84 -14.55 -0.16 9.52
C GLY A 84 -14.62 1.20 10.20
N SER A 85 -15.02 1.19 11.47
CA SER A 85 -15.07 2.38 12.34
C SER A 85 -15.75 3.58 11.68
N PHE A 86 -16.93 3.34 11.09
CA PHE A 86 -17.68 4.37 10.38
C PHE A 86 -18.07 5.52 11.29
N ARG A 87 -17.95 6.74 10.77
CA ARG A 87 -18.44 7.98 11.37
C ARG A 87 -19.30 8.71 10.36
N TRP A 88 -20.59 8.79 10.64
CA TRP A 88 -21.58 9.48 9.81
C TRP A 88 -21.84 10.88 10.35
N ILE A 89 -21.89 11.88 9.46
CA ILE A 89 -22.07 13.29 9.85
C ILE A 89 -23.49 13.53 10.36
N SER A 90 -24.49 12.89 9.75
CA SER A 90 -25.90 12.93 10.16
C SER A 90 -26.20 12.07 11.39
N GLY A 91 -25.21 11.37 11.96
CA GLY A 91 -25.40 10.40 13.04
C GLY A 91 -25.99 9.05 12.60
N SER A 92 -26.35 8.91 11.33
CA SER A 92 -26.88 7.69 10.73
C SER A 92 -26.33 7.47 9.31
N PRO A 93 -26.24 6.22 8.84
CA PRO A 93 -25.78 5.92 7.48
C PRO A 93 -26.67 6.56 6.40
N PRO A 94 -26.12 6.82 5.19
CA PRO A 94 -26.90 7.31 4.06
C PRO A 94 -27.96 6.31 3.63
N ARG A 95 -29.04 6.80 3.00
CA ARG A 95 -30.14 5.95 2.53
C ARG A 95 -29.79 5.13 1.30
N ASN A 96 -28.89 5.64 0.47
CA ASN A 96 -28.46 5.00 -0.77
C ASN A 96 -26.96 4.76 -0.74
N PHE A 97 -26.56 3.49 -0.73
CA PHE A 97 -25.16 3.10 -0.76
C PHE A 97 -24.62 2.79 -2.16
N ASP A 98 -25.49 2.74 -3.16
CA ASP A 98 -25.15 2.30 -4.53
C ASP A 98 -24.58 3.42 -5.41
N GLN A 99 -24.76 4.67 -4.99
CA GLN A 99 -24.40 5.86 -5.79
C GLN A 99 -23.57 6.86 -4.97
N LEU A 100 -22.66 6.35 -4.15
CA LEU A 100 -21.74 7.20 -3.42
C LEU A 100 -20.53 7.57 -4.29
N ARG A 101 -19.87 8.66 -3.91
CA ARG A 101 -18.49 8.93 -4.32
C ARG A 101 -17.61 8.77 -3.11
N CYS A 102 -16.42 8.20 -3.27
CA CYS A 102 -15.44 8.13 -2.21
C CYS A 102 -14.12 8.80 -2.57
N LYS A 103 -13.42 9.19 -1.51
CA LYS A 103 -12.07 9.72 -1.56
C LYS A 103 -11.22 8.93 -0.58
N VAL A 104 -10.25 8.21 -1.10
CA VAL A 104 -9.43 7.24 -0.34
C VAL A 104 -8.06 7.79 0.04
N ARG A 105 -7.71 8.99 -0.46
CA ARG A 105 -6.48 9.72 -0.11
C ARG A 105 -6.67 11.21 -0.35
N HIS A 106 -5.79 12.02 0.26
CA HIS A 106 -5.77 13.46 -0.01
C HIS A 106 -5.32 13.75 -1.45
N GLY A 107 -6.15 14.44 -2.22
CA GLY A 107 -5.91 14.76 -3.63
C GLY A 107 -7.19 15.24 -4.33
N PRO A 108 -7.15 15.54 -5.64
CA PRO A 108 -8.33 15.96 -6.38
C PRO A 108 -9.25 14.79 -6.80
N GLY A 109 -8.75 13.55 -6.78
CA GLY A 109 -9.49 12.38 -7.27
C GLY A 109 -10.66 11.98 -6.38
N PHE A 110 -11.79 11.70 -7.02
CA PHE A 110 -12.97 11.03 -6.45
C PHE A 110 -13.28 9.81 -7.29
N TYR A 111 -13.76 8.76 -6.64
CA TYR A 111 -14.21 7.55 -7.32
C TYR A 111 -15.70 7.40 -7.07
N ASN A 112 -16.46 7.07 -8.11
CA ASN A 112 -17.79 6.51 -7.86
C ASN A 112 -17.61 5.18 -7.14
N CYS A 113 -18.48 4.86 -6.19
CA CYS A 113 -18.36 3.63 -5.43
C CYS A 113 -19.72 3.13 -4.93
N THR A 114 -19.77 1.83 -4.70
CA THR A 114 -20.87 1.16 -4.00
C THR A 114 -20.38 0.69 -2.64
N LEU A 115 -21.16 0.90 -1.59
CA LEU A 115 -20.83 0.46 -0.23
C LEU A 115 -21.81 -0.63 0.22
N HIS A 116 -21.30 -1.83 0.50
CA HIS A 116 -22.09 -2.92 1.07
C HIS A 116 -21.79 -3.01 2.57
N MET A 117 -22.78 -2.77 3.42
CA MET A 117 -22.62 -2.89 4.87
C MET A 117 -22.82 -4.34 5.31
N GLU A 118 -21.85 -4.88 6.04
CA GLU A 118 -21.95 -6.14 6.77
C GLU A 118 -22.41 -5.80 8.19
N LEU A 119 -23.67 -6.12 8.51
CA LEU A 119 -24.21 -5.96 9.86
C LEU A 119 -23.58 -7.02 10.76
N ALA A 120 -22.84 -6.60 11.77
CA ALA A 120 -22.36 -7.53 12.78
C ALA A 120 -23.55 -8.00 13.64
N GLU A 121 -23.81 -9.31 13.65
CA GLU A 121 -24.92 -9.91 14.42
C GLU A 121 -24.77 -9.73 15.94
N ASP A 122 -23.55 -9.45 16.42
CA ASP A 122 -23.20 -9.30 17.84
C ASP A 122 -23.08 -7.83 18.30
N GLY A 123 -23.36 -6.86 17.42
CA GLY A 123 -23.24 -5.44 17.74
C GLY A 123 -21.80 -4.91 17.76
N THR A 124 -20.83 -5.66 17.24
CA THR A 124 -19.48 -5.13 16.95
C THR A 124 -19.54 -4.10 15.83
N GLU A 125 -18.48 -3.28 15.71
CA GLU A 125 -18.43 -2.17 14.75
C GLU A 125 -18.83 -2.62 13.34
N ASN A 126 -19.73 -1.86 12.70
CA ASN A 126 -20.15 -2.16 11.34
C ASN A 126 -18.94 -2.18 10.40
N ILE A 127 -18.76 -3.29 9.68
CA ILE A 127 -17.81 -3.39 8.58
C ILE A 127 -18.57 -3.15 7.27
N GLY A 128 -17.90 -2.56 6.28
CA GLY A 128 -18.48 -2.40 4.96
C GLY A 128 -17.45 -2.62 3.88
N THR A 129 -17.89 -3.23 2.79
CA THR A 129 -17.07 -3.48 1.60
C THR A 129 -17.39 -2.43 0.55
N VAL A 130 -16.38 -1.66 0.15
CA VAL A 130 -16.48 -0.65 -0.91
C VAL A 130 -16.02 -1.23 -2.22
N GLN A 131 -16.81 -1.04 -3.28
CA GLN A 131 -16.50 -1.43 -4.66
C GLN A 131 -16.26 -0.18 -5.51
N LEU A 132 -15.19 -0.18 -6.29
CA LEU A 132 -14.78 0.87 -7.22
C LEU A 132 -14.91 0.36 -8.67
N PRO A 133 -15.37 1.19 -9.62
CA PRO A 133 -15.43 0.83 -11.03
C PRO A 133 -14.04 0.77 -11.66
N GLU A 134 -13.08 1.51 -11.10
CA GLU A 134 -11.71 1.63 -11.58
C GLU A 134 -10.70 1.21 -10.50
N ASP A 135 -9.49 0.86 -10.94
CA ASP A 135 -8.42 0.41 -10.06
C ASP A 135 -7.77 1.60 -9.32
N ASP A 136 -7.74 1.57 -7.98
CA ASP A 136 -6.92 2.53 -7.21
C ASP A 136 -5.87 1.81 -6.35
N GLN A 137 -4.61 1.97 -6.74
CA GLN A 137 -3.46 1.44 -6.00
C GLN A 137 -3.09 2.29 -4.77
N GLY A 138 -3.75 3.45 -4.59
CA GLY A 138 -3.64 4.31 -3.41
C GLY A 138 -4.43 3.83 -2.20
N LEU A 139 -5.15 2.71 -2.29
CA LEU A 139 -5.82 2.09 -1.14
C LEU A 139 -4.77 1.58 -0.16
N ALA A 140 -4.72 2.18 1.03
CA ALA A 140 -3.79 1.82 2.09
C ALA A 140 -4.54 1.66 3.42
N ALA A 141 -4.32 0.52 4.08
CA ALA A 141 -4.84 0.25 5.41
C ALA A 141 -4.44 1.36 6.40
N GLY A 142 -5.37 1.74 7.27
CA GLY A 142 -5.23 2.82 8.25
C GLY A 142 -5.48 4.23 7.69
N GLN A 143 -5.64 4.39 6.37
CA GLN A 143 -6.15 5.64 5.80
C GLN A 143 -7.67 5.70 5.92
N PHE A 144 -8.23 6.91 5.73
CA PHE A 144 -9.67 7.10 5.74
C PHE A 144 -10.23 7.06 4.32
N ALA A 145 -11.36 6.36 4.16
CA ALA A 145 -12.26 6.54 3.03
C ALA A 145 -13.34 7.54 3.45
N ALA A 146 -13.39 8.70 2.78
CA ALA A 146 -14.46 9.68 2.95
C ALA A 146 -15.53 9.47 1.88
N PHE A 147 -16.80 9.42 2.29
CA PHE A 147 -17.95 9.16 1.43
C PHE A 147 -18.76 10.43 1.18
N TYR A 148 -19.27 10.57 -0.04
CA TYR A 148 -19.97 11.73 -0.53
C TYR A 148 -21.23 11.34 -1.30
N GLU A 149 -22.31 12.09 -1.09
CA GLU A 149 -23.52 12.06 -1.93
C GLU A 149 -23.58 13.38 -2.70
N GLY A 150 -23.41 13.33 -4.01
CA GLY A 150 -23.11 14.54 -4.78
C GLY A 150 -21.89 15.25 -4.18
N GLN A 151 -22.01 16.54 -3.86
CA GLN A 151 -20.93 17.36 -3.27
C GLN A 151 -20.88 17.33 -1.73
N VAL A 152 -21.83 16.66 -1.08
CA VAL A 152 -21.96 16.66 0.39
C VAL A 152 -21.19 15.46 0.96
N CYS A 153 -20.28 15.72 1.89
CA CYS A 153 -19.65 14.65 2.68
C CYS A 153 -20.71 14.06 3.61
N VAL A 154 -20.92 12.74 3.55
CA VAL A 154 -21.91 12.05 4.38
C VAL A 154 -21.27 11.32 5.55
N GLY A 155 -19.99 10.97 5.43
CA GLY A 155 -19.25 10.30 6.50
C GLY A 155 -17.90 9.78 6.05
N SER A 156 -17.27 9.00 6.91
CA SER A 156 -15.98 8.36 6.64
C SER A 156 -15.86 7.05 7.38
N GLY A 157 -14.91 6.21 6.97
CA GLY A 157 -14.45 5.08 7.77
C GLY A 157 -12.97 4.81 7.55
N VAL A 158 -12.40 3.95 8.38
CA VAL A 158 -10.99 3.54 8.30
C VAL A 158 -10.88 2.36 7.33
N ILE A 159 -10.02 2.47 6.32
CA ILE A 159 -9.68 1.37 5.42
C ILE A 159 -8.96 0.30 6.25
N LEU A 160 -9.55 -0.88 6.37
CA LEU A 160 -8.99 -2.00 7.11
C LEU A 160 -8.01 -2.77 6.22
N GLU A 161 -8.49 -3.20 5.06
CA GLU A 161 -7.75 -4.03 4.10
C GLU A 161 -8.10 -3.59 2.68
N SER A 162 -7.12 -3.61 1.78
CA SER A 162 -7.21 -3.07 0.41
C SER A 162 -6.94 -4.09 -0.68
N TRP A 163 -6.81 -5.35 -0.27
CA TRP A 163 -6.65 -6.51 -1.12
C TRP A 163 -7.89 -7.38 -0.97
N ASP A 164 -8.15 -8.22 -1.97
CA ASP A 164 -8.82 -9.49 -1.68
C ASP A 164 -8.04 -10.21 -0.56
N ASP A 165 -8.66 -11.14 0.16
CA ASP A 165 -8.06 -11.80 1.35
C ASP A 165 -6.64 -12.41 1.11
N SER A 166 -6.18 -12.45 -0.15
CA SER A 166 -4.92 -13.00 -0.64
C SER A 166 -3.70 -12.06 -0.56
N GLY A 167 -3.88 -10.73 -0.50
CA GLY A 167 -2.75 -9.78 -0.48
C GLY A 167 -1.90 -9.75 -1.76
N PHE A 168 -0.73 -9.07 -1.74
CA PHE A 168 0.22 -9.17 -2.85
C PHE A 168 0.89 -10.54 -2.83
N PRO A 169 0.98 -11.27 -3.96
CA PRO A 169 1.62 -12.59 -3.98
C PRO A 169 3.12 -12.46 -3.68
N VAL A 170 3.53 -13.05 -2.56
CA VAL A 170 4.93 -13.17 -2.12
C VAL A 170 5.31 -14.66 -2.21
N CYS A 171 6.40 -14.99 -2.89
CA CYS A 171 6.80 -16.38 -3.09
C CYS A 171 7.25 -17.05 -1.78
N ASP A 172 7.11 -18.38 -1.71
CA ASP A 172 7.42 -19.15 -0.50
C ASP A 172 8.85 -18.94 -0.02
N LYS A 173 9.81 -18.89 -0.95
CA LYS A 173 11.22 -18.58 -0.63
C LYS A 173 11.36 -17.24 0.12
N ALA A 174 10.64 -16.20 -0.31
CA ALA A 174 10.69 -14.90 0.35
C ALA A 174 10.06 -14.96 1.75
N ARG A 175 8.98 -15.74 1.93
CA ARG A 175 8.33 -15.98 3.23
C ARG A 175 9.23 -16.77 4.18
N GLU A 176 9.89 -17.82 3.69
CA GLU A 176 10.85 -18.62 4.46
C GLU A 176 12.00 -17.75 4.96
N ILE A 177 12.59 -16.93 4.08
CA ILE A 177 13.65 -15.99 4.45
C ILE A 177 13.14 -14.98 5.49
N ALA A 178 11.91 -14.46 5.33
CA ALA A 178 11.34 -13.54 6.29
C ALA A 178 11.18 -14.18 7.69
N ASN A 179 10.83 -15.46 7.76
CA ASN A 179 10.67 -16.20 9.01
C ASN A 179 11.97 -16.70 9.64
N MET A 180 13.13 -16.53 8.98
CA MET A 180 14.41 -16.90 9.59
C MET A 180 14.69 -16.08 10.86
N GLU A 181 15.06 -16.77 11.94
CA GLU A 181 15.45 -16.15 13.22
C GLU A 181 16.76 -15.37 13.07
N ASP A 182 17.72 -15.92 12.33
CA ASP A 182 19.05 -15.33 12.12
C ASP A 182 19.27 -14.93 10.65
N LYS A 183 18.89 -13.68 10.36
CA LYS A 183 19.01 -13.06 9.02
C LYS A 183 20.43 -12.58 8.69
N SER A 184 21.37 -12.62 9.65
CA SER A 184 22.76 -12.20 9.41
C SER A 184 23.49 -13.11 8.41
N LYS A 185 22.97 -14.33 8.23
CA LYS A 185 23.51 -15.37 7.34
C LYS A 185 23.12 -15.20 5.87
N LEU A 186 22.22 -14.27 5.52
CA LEU A 186 21.69 -14.11 4.17
C LEU A 186 22.70 -13.59 3.13
N GLY A 187 23.97 -13.42 3.49
CA GLY A 187 25.02 -13.00 2.59
C GLY A 187 24.87 -11.54 2.15
N LYS A 188 25.43 -11.19 0.99
CA LYS A 188 25.37 -9.83 0.45
C LYS A 188 24.12 -9.64 -0.42
N PRO A 189 23.52 -8.45 -0.42
CA PRO A 189 22.42 -8.14 -1.33
C PRO A 189 22.78 -8.42 -2.80
N VAL A 190 21.81 -8.95 -3.55
CA VAL A 190 21.98 -9.27 -4.96
C VAL A 190 22.24 -7.99 -5.75
N LYS A 191 23.23 -8.02 -6.65
CA LYS A 191 23.45 -6.91 -7.59
C LYS A 191 22.32 -6.87 -8.61
N ILE A 192 21.43 -5.91 -8.46
CA ILE A 192 20.30 -5.71 -9.37
C ILE A 192 20.83 -5.23 -10.72
N LYS A 193 20.70 -6.04 -11.77
CA LYS A 193 20.93 -5.58 -13.15
C LYS A 193 19.70 -4.79 -13.63
N PRO A 194 19.89 -3.66 -14.33
CA PRO A 194 18.76 -2.96 -14.97
C PRO A 194 18.12 -3.89 -16.01
N ARG A 195 16.78 -3.82 -16.16
CA ARG A 195 16.09 -4.57 -17.22
C ARG A 195 16.46 -3.98 -18.59
N PRO A 196 16.58 -4.80 -19.66
CA PRO A 196 16.95 -4.32 -20.99
C PRO A 196 16.04 -3.21 -21.53
N GLU A 197 14.77 -3.25 -21.11
CA GLU A 197 13.68 -2.39 -21.52
C GLU A 197 13.80 -0.93 -21.01
N ASP A 198 14.57 -0.73 -19.94
CA ASP A 198 14.83 0.59 -19.35
C ASP A 198 15.98 1.32 -20.04
N CYS A 199 16.82 0.62 -20.82
CA CYS A 199 17.90 1.24 -21.60
C CYS A 199 17.39 1.90 -22.90
N MET A 200 16.21 1.50 -23.41
CA MET A 200 15.71 1.99 -24.70
C MET A 200 14.85 3.26 -24.61
N ARG A 201 14.44 3.70 -23.40
CA ARG A 201 13.59 4.90 -23.24
C ARG A 201 14.35 6.23 -23.10
N ASN A 202 15.68 6.21 -23.06
CA ASN A 202 16.49 7.41 -22.84
C ASN A 202 17.10 8.02 -24.11
N THR A 203 16.68 7.64 -25.32
CA THR A 203 17.31 8.11 -26.58
C THR A 203 16.40 8.89 -27.53
N THR A 204 15.23 9.37 -27.09
CA THR A 204 14.34 10.12 -28.01
C THR A 204 13.82 11.42 -27.41
N TYR A 205 14.71 12.31 -26.98
CA TYR A 205 14.46 13.77 -26.96
C TYR A 205 15.77 14.51 -27.23
N VAL A 206 16.26 14.43 -28.46
CA VAL A 206 17.19 15.43 -28.98
C VAL A 206 16.75 15.79 -30.40
N ASN A 207 16.52 17.08 -30.60
CA ASN A 207 16.32 17.79 -31.87
C ASN A 207 14.98 17.61 -32.59
N VAL A 208 14.11 18.62 -32.45
CA VAL A 208 13.61 19.35 -33.63
C VAL A 208 13.68 20.84 -33.31
N GLN A 209 14.22 21.59 -34.28
CA GLN A 209 14.45 23.04 -34.31
C GLN A 209 13.16 23.85 -34.16
#